data_AF-A0A6V7UQG5-F1
#
_entry.id   AF-A0A6V7UQG5-F1
#
_cell.length_a   1.000
_cell.length_b   1.000
_cell.length_c   1.000
_cell.angle_alpha   90.00
_cell.angle_beta   90.00
_cell.angle_gamma   90.00
#
_symmetry.space_group_name_H-M   'P 1'
#
loop_
_entity.id
_entity.type
_entity.pdbx_description
1 polymer ?
#
loop_
_entity_poly.entity_id
_entity_poly.type
_entity_poly.pdbx_seq_one_letter_code
_entity_poly.pdbx_strand_id
1 'polypeptide(L)'
;MLGVKILEGIKDTKINLKGVAIGNGILSNILNTNTLPLYLYGHGLVDEEVWQRFQNKCCNGCIDGCDILSIPENSTCGDMQMELYPGYTNDLLNPYDIYDDCEPTNRTIASKLKIKTSSLLLNRLARKDRPLYYGTIPCTDVSATEHYLNMPNVQKSIKYPV
;
A
#
# COMPACT_ATOMS: atom_id res chain seq x y z
N MET A 1 13.70 -11.85 -9.93
CA MET A 1 13.19 -11.84 -8.54
C MET A 1 14.33 -12.12 -7.57
N LEU A 2 14.31 -11.51 -6.38
CA LEU A 2 15.36 -11.69 -5.35
C LEU A 2 15.57 -13.17 -4.97
N GLY A 3 14.50 -13.95 -4.87
CA GLY A 3 14.59 -15.39 -4.58
C GLY A 3 15.43 -16.18 -5.59
N VAL A 4 15.35 -15.83 -6.88
CA VAL A 4 16.18 -16.45 -7.93
C VAL A 4 17.66 -16.13 -7.72
N LYS A 5 17.98 -14.87 -7.41
CA LYS A 5 19.36 -14.45 -7.12
C LYS A 5 19.94 -15.13 -5.88
N ILE A 6 19.12 -15.40 -4.87
CA ILE A 6 19.56 -16.14 -3.68
C ILE A 6 19.85 -17.61 -4.01
N LEU A 7 19.01 -18.25 -4.84
CA LEU A 7 19.26 -19.62 -5.31
C LEU A 7 20.50 -19.71 -6.20
N GLU A 8 20.73 -18.74 -7.08
CA GLU A 8 21.91 -18.66 -7.94
C GLU A 8 23.21 -18.56 -7.12
N GLY A 9 23.21 -17.77 -6.04
CA GLY A 9 24.37 -17.60 -5.17
C GLY A 9 24.50 -18.62 -4.04
N ILE A 10 23.52 -19.53 -3.85
CA ILE A 10 23.44 -20.37 -2.64
C ILE A 10 24.66 -21.26 -2.43
N LYS A 11 25.31 -21.68 -3.53
CA LYS A 11 26.52 -22.51 -3.51
C LYS A 11 27.73 -21.79 -2.91
N ASP A 12 27.75 -20.46 -2.99
CA ASP A 12 28.83 -19.61 -2.49
C ASP A 12 28.53 -19.05 -1.09
N THR A 13 27.39 -19.41 -0.50
CA THR A 13 27.00 -19.00 0.86
C THR A 13 27.01 -20.19 1.82
N LYS A 14 27.30 -19.94 3.10
CA LYS A 14 27.09 -20.94 4.17
C LYS A 14 25.61 -21.03 4.62
N ILE A 15 24.68 -20.37 3.93
CA ILE A 15 23.28 -20.27 4.32
C ILE A 15 22.53 -21.51 3.80
N ASN A 16 21.95 -22.28 4.73
CA ASN A 16 21.10 -23.44 4.40
C ASN A 16 19.65 -23.01 4.14
N LEU A 17 19.42 -22.19 3.11
CA LEU A 17 18.07 -21.72 2.78
C LEU A 17 17.20 -22.86 2.23
N LYS A 18 16.00 -23.05 2.82
CA LYS A 18 15.02 -24.05 2.37
C LYS A 18 13.85 -23.48 1.60
N GLY A 19 13.54 -22.20 1.80
CA GLY A 19 12.41 -21.54 1.14
C GLY A 19 12.16 -20.14 1.68
N VAL A 20 11.25 -19.42 1.01
CA VAL A 20 10.82 -18.06 1.38
C VAL A 20 9.29 -18.00 1.23
N ALA A 21 8.61 -17.41 2.20
CA ALA A 21 7.19 -17.08 2.14
C ALA A 21 7.01 -15.57 2.21
N ILE A 22 6.09 -15.02 1.43
CA ILE A 22 5.78 -13.59 1.39
C ILE A 22 4.25 -13.47 1.47
N GLY A 23 3.74 -12.94 2.59
CA GLY A 23 2.33 -12.64 2.75
C GLY A 23 2.02 -11.22 2.28
N ASN A 24 0.97 -11.05 1.47
CA ASN A 24 0.46 -9.75 0.99
C ASN A 24 1.56 -8.78 0.49
N GLY A 25 2.58 -9.32 -0.18
CA GLY A 25 3.75 -8.53 -0.61
C GLY A 25 3.51 -7.78 -1.92
N ILE A 26 4.09 -6.59 -2.03
CA ILE A 26 4.18 -5.86 -3.29
C ILE A 26 5.29 -6.48 -4.15
N LEU A 27 4.92 -7.44 -5.01
CA LEU A 27 5.86 -8.15 -5.90
C LEU A 27 6.07 -7.44 -7.24
N SER A 28 5.10 -6.65 -7.67
CA SER A 28 5.12 -5.84 -8.89
C SER A 28 4.25 -4.61 -8.70
N ASN A 29 4.83 -3.42 -8.85
CA ASN A 29 4.08 -2.17 -8.75
C ASN A 29 3.02 -2.03 -9.85
N ILE A 30 3.31 -2.56 -11.05
CA ILE A 30 2.37 -2.55 -12.19
C ILE A 30 1.15 -3.39 -11.84
N LEU A 31 1.36 -4.65 -11.44
CA LEU A 31 0.25 -5.53 -11.10
C LEU A 31 -0.52 -4.97 -9.90
N ASN A 32 0.17 -4.60 -8.83
CA ASN A 32 -0.47 -4.07 -7.63
C ASN A 32 -1.31 -2.82 -7.90
N THR A 33 -0.86 -1.92 -8.78
CA THR A 33 -1.62 -0.71 -9.11
C THR A 33 -2.76 -0.99 -10.07
N ASN A 34 -2.52 -1.78 -11.12
CA ASN A 34 -3.52 -2.01 -12.16
C ASN A 34 -4.66 -2.93 -11.68
N THR A 35 -4.40 -3.82 -10.72
CA THR A 35 -5.44 -4.70 -10.15
C THR A 35 -6.23 -4.06 -9.01
N LEU A 36 -5.75 -2.96 -8.41
CA LEU A 36 -6.42 -2.35 -7.27
C LEU A 36 -7.81 -1.79 -7.64
N PRO A 37 -8.02 -1.07 -8.76
CA PRO A 37 -9.36 -0.66 -9.18
C PRO A 37 -10.32 -1.83 -9.40
N LEU A 38 -9.84 -2.93 -9.99
CA LEU A 38 -10.62 -4.16 -10.18
C LEU A 38 -11.07 -4.74 -8.84
N TYR A 39 -10.16 -4.79 -7.87
CA TYR A 39 -10.47 -5.21 -6.51
C TYR A 39 -11.53 -4.30 -5.89
N LEU A 40 -11.32 -2.98 -5.89
CA LEU A 40 -12.23 -2.02 -5.26
C LEU A 40 -13.62 -2.03 -5.90
N TYR A 41 -13.71 -2.09 -7.23
CA TYR A 41 -14.98 -2.20 -7.95
C TYR A 41 -15.69 -3.53 -7.64
N GLY A 42 -14.96 -4.66 -7.69
CA GLY A 42 -15.51 -5.97 -7.35
C GLY A 42 -16.00 -6.10 -5.90
N HIS A 43 -15.55 -5.20 -5.01
CA HIS A 43 -15.97 -5.10 -3.62
C HIS A 43 -16.99 -3.97 -3.37
N GLY A 44 -17.54 -3.37 -4.43
CA GLY A 44 -18.59 -2.36 -4.34
C GLY A 44 -18.13 -0.99 -3.81
N LEU A 45 -16.81 -0.74 -3.83
CA LEU A 45 -16.25 0.52 -3.34
C LEU A 45 -16.22 1.59 -4.43
N VAL A 46 -16.15 1.21 -5.71
CA VAL A 46 -16.17 2.12 -6.86
C VAL A 46 -17.58 2.19 -7.43
N ASP A 47 -18.08 3.40 -7.63
CA ASP A 47 -19.40 3.63 -8.26
C ASP A 47 -19.41 3.15 -9.72
N GLU A 48 -20.53 2.54 -10.14
CA GLU A 48 -20.71 2.02 -11.51
C GLU A 48 -20.49 3.10 -12.57
N GLU A 49 -20.99 4.33 -12.35
CA GLU A 49 -20.84 5.42 -13.30
C GLU A 49 -19.37 5.81 -13.45
N VAL A 50 -18.63 5.86 -12.34
CA VAL A 50 -17.18 6.15 -12.33
C VAL A 50 -16.43 5.06 -13.09
N TRP A 51 -16.74 3.79 -12.78
CA TRP A 51 -16.13 2.63 -13.43
C TRP A 51 -16.36 2.63 -14.95
N GLN A 52 -17.61 2.73 -15.38
CA GLN A 52 -18.00 2.74 -16.79
C GLN A 52 -17.39 3.92 -17.53
N ARG A 53 -17.42 5.11 -16.93
CA ARG A 53 -16.84 6.31 -17.50
C ARG A 53 -15.33 6.17 -17.70
N PHE A 54 -14.62 5.64 -16.69
CA PHE A 54 -13.18 5.45 -16.78
C PHE A 54 -12.82 4.39 -17.82
N GLN A 55 -13.41 3.20 -17.78
CA GLN A 55 -13.02 2.13 -18.70
C GLN A 55 -13.24 2.52 -20.17
N ASN A 56 -14.35 3.20 -20.46
CA ASN A 56 -14.69 3.59 -21.83
C ASN A 56 -13.78 4.71 -22.36
N LYS A 57 -13.41 5.67 -21.51
CA LYS A 57 -12.60 6.83 -21.93
C LYS A 57 -11.09 6.58 -21.85
N CYS A 58 -10.63 5.75 -20.92
CA CYS A 58 -9.22 5.62 -20.57
C CYS A 58 -8.64 4.22 -20.82
N CYS A 59 -9.50 3.22 -21.06
CA CYS A 59 -9.09 1.83 -21.24
C CYS A 59 -9.74 1.15 -22.45
N ASN A 60 -10.16 1.90 -23.47
CA ASN A 60 -10.77 1.35 -24.69
C ASN A 60 -11.95 0.39 -24.43
N GLY A 61 -12.74 0.65 -23.38
CA GLY A 61 -13.90 -0.15 -23.02
C GLY A 61 -13.61 -1.40 -22.18
N CYS A 62 -12.35 -1.68 -21.85
CA CYS A 62 -11.98 -2.82 -21.00
C CYS A 62 -10.80 -2.46 -20.10
N ILE A 63 -11.04 -2.39 -18.79
CA ILE A 63 -9.97 -2.08 -17.83
C ILE A 63 -9.03 -3.27 -17.59
N ASP A 64 -9.45 -4.49 -17.91
CA ASP A 64 -8.60 -5.68 -17.86
C ASP A 64 -7.50 -5.57 -18.91
N GLY A 65 -6.26 -5.41 -18.45
CA GLY A 65 -5.10 -5.17 -19.31
C GLY A 65 -4.81 -3.69 -19.61
N CYS A 66 -5.60 -2.77 -19.03
CA CYS A 66 -5.30 -1.34 -19.07
C CYS A 66 -4.09 -1.03 -18.19
N ASP A 67 -3.07 -0.36 -18.75
CA ASP A 67 -1.89 0.03 -17.99
C ASP A 67 -2.13 1.35 -17.22
N ILE A 68 -2.92 1.23 -16.16
CA ILE A 68 -3.35 2.33 -15.29
C ILE A 68 -2.14 3.04 -14.65
N LEU A 69 -1.06 2.31 -14.35
CA LEU A 69 0.18 2.88 -13.83
C LEU A 69 0.84 3.86 -14.79
N SER A 70 0.74 3.62 -16.09
CA SER A 70 1.39 4.41 -17.14
C SER A 70 0.56 5.60 -17.64
N ILE A 71 -0.64 5.81 -17.08
CA ILE A 71 -1.49 6.96 -17.42
C ILE A 71 -0.77 8.27 -17.05
N PRO A 72 -0.62 9.22 -18.00
CA PRO A 72 0.00 10.50 -17.70
C PRO A 72 -0.83 11.32 -16.71
N GLU A 73 -0.18 11.89 -15.71
CA GLU A 73 -0.89 12.59 -14.64
C GLU A 73 -1.64 13.84 -15.07
N ASN A 74 -1.10 14.59 -16.03
CA ASN A 74 -1.69 15.84 -16.51
C ASN A 74 -2.63 15.58 -17.69
N SER A 75 -3.34 14.45 -17.63
CA SER A 75 -4.32 14.05 -18.62
C SER A 75 -5.69 13.90 -17.96
N THR A 76 -6.74 13.99 -18.76
CA THR A 76 -8.11 13.71 -18.31
C THR A 76 -8.23 12.35 -17.63
N CYS A 77 -7.46 11.35 -18.09
CA CYS A 77 -7.45 10.03 -17.48
C CYS A 77 -6.72 9.99 -16.13
N GLY A 78 -5.66 10.79 -15.95
CA GLY A 78 -4.99 10.93 -14.67
C GLY A 78 -5.89 11.56 -13.60
N ASP A 79 -6.71 12.54 -13.99
CA ASP A 79 -7.70 13.14 -13.10
C ASP A 79 -8.81 12.14 -12.73
N MET A 80 -9.38 11.44 -13.72
CA MET A 80 -10.42 10.43 -13.50
C MET A 80 -9.94 9.23 -12.70
N GLN A 81 -8.68 8.84 -12.86
CA GLN A 81 -8.08 7.70 -12.16
C GLN A 81 -8.17 7.83 -10.64
N MET A 82 -8.13 9.04 -10.09
CA MET A 82 -8.23 9.26 -8.64
C MET A 82 -9.61 8.89 -8.09
N GLU A 83 -10.65 8.93 -8.90
CA GLU A 83 -12.02 8.56 -8.51
C GLU A 83 -12.19 7.05 -8.31
N LEU A 84 -11.30 6.23 -8.89
CA LEU A 84 -11.27 4.78 -8.69
C LEU A 84 -10.77 4.36 -7.31
N TYR A 85 -10.27 5.30 -6.50
CA TYR A 85 -9.67 5.01 -5.18
C TYR A 85 -10.40 5.74 -4.03
N PRO A 86 -11.67 5.39 -3.74
CA PRO A 86 -12.52 6.12 -2.79
C PRO A 86 -12.05 6.06 -1.34
N GLY A 87 -11.24 5.06 -0.96
CA GLY A 87 -10.61 4.97 0.36
C GLY A 87 -9.53 6.02 0.63
N TYR A 88 -9.09 6.77 -0.39
CA TYR A 88 -8.07 7.81 -0.20
C TYR A 88 -8.61 9.10 0.43
N THR A 89 -9.90 9.41 0.20
CA THR A 89 -10.54 10.62 0.75
C THR A 89 -11.44 10.32 1.94
N ASN A 90 -11.76 9.05 2.20
CA ASN A 90 -12.65 8.62 3.26
C ASN A 90 -11.84 7.91 4.35
N ASP A 91 -11.63 8.61 5.47
CA ASP A 91 -10.96 8.12 6.69
C ASP A 91 -11.68 6.91 7.35
N LEU A 92 -12.66 6.27 6.68
CA LEU A 92 -13.49 5.19 7.19
C LEU A 92 -13.13 3.82 6.62
N LEU A 93 -12.41 3.73 5.50
CA LEU A 93 -12.06 2.44 4.89
C LEU A 93 -10.72 1.95 5.42
N ASN A 94 -10.70 0.77 6.03
CA ASN A 94 -9.47 0.12 6.44
C ASN A 94 -8.74 -0.49 5.23
N PRO A 95 -7.52 0.00 4.87
CA PRO A 95 -6.81 -0.46 3.69
C PRO A 95 -6.14 -1.84 3.86
N TYR A 96 -6.09 -2.37 5.08
CA TYR A 96 -5.53 -3.69 5.39
C TYR A 96 -6.62 -4.78 5.45
N ASP A 97 -7.84 -4.40 5.83
CA ASP A 97 -9.03 -5.22 5.78
C ASP A 97 -10.25 -4.34 5.51
N ILE A 98 -10.76 -4.36 4.27
CA ILE A 98 -11.86 -3.49 3.83
C ILE A 98 -13.20 -3.77 4.51
N TYR A 99 -13.30 -4.85 5.29
CA TYR A 99 -14.51 -5.23 6.02
C TYR A 99 -14.41 -4.96 7.52
N ASP A 100 -13.22 -4.58 8.00
CA ASP A 100 -12.97 -4.30 9.41
C ASP A 100 -13.11 -2.81 9.70
N ASP A 101 -13.30 -2.49 10.98
CA ASP A 101 -13.40 -1.12 11.43
C ASP A 101 -12.05 -0.39 11.22
N CYS A 102 -12.14 0.89 10.85
CA CYS A 102 -10.95 1.74 10.79
C CYS A 102 -10.71 2.41 12.13
N GLU A 103 -9.78 1.86 12.91
CA GLU A 103 -9.41 2.44 14.21
C GLU A 103 -8.74 3.81 14.05
N PRO A 104 -9.21 4.86 14.76
CA PRO A 104 -8.64 6.19 14.66
C PRO A 104 -7.21 6.21 15.20
N THR A 105 -6.24 6.48 14.33
CA THR A 105 -4.86 6.74 14.74
C THR A 105 -4.76 8.09 15.46
N ASN A 106 -4.83 8.07 16.79
CA ASN A 106 -4.74 9.27 17.65
C ASN A 106 -3.31 9.84 17.81
N ARG A 107 -2.30 9.28 17.13
CA ARG A 107 -0.90 9.68 17.26
C ARG A 107 -0.26 9.82 15.90
N THR A 108 0.47 10.90 15.66
CA THR A 108 1.30 11.10 14.47
C THR A 108 2.71 10.58 14.75
N ILE A 109 3.00 9.33 14.37
CA ILE A 109 4.35 8.78 14.48
C ILE A 109 5.14 9.23 13.25
N ALA A 110 6.24 9.95 13.47
CA ALA A 110 7.13 10.40 12.41
C ALA A 110 7.92 9.22 11.81
N SER A 111 7.59 8.83 10.58
CA SER A 111 8.41 7.88 9.82
C SER A 111 9.62 8.56 9.19
N LYS A 112 10.76 7.86 9.19
CA LYS A 112 11.96 8.19 8.41
C LYS A 112 12.04 7.44 7.07
N LEU A 113 10.99 6.73 6.66
CA LEU A 113 10.98 5.94 5.42
C LEU A 113 10.64 6.84 4.22
N LYS A 114 11.67 7.40 3.60
CA LYS A 114 11.57 8.01 2.27
C LYS A 114 11.60 6.90 1.21
N ILE A 115 10.45 6.28 0.94
CA ILE A 115 10.33 5.44 -0.26
C ILE A 115 10.27 6.40 -1.45
N LYS A 116 11.30 6.40 -2.30
CA LYS A 116 11.20 7.00 -3.64
C LYS A 116 10.28 6.10 -4.46
N THR A 117 8.97 6.33 -4.40
CA THR A 117 8.00 5.69 -5.27
C THR A 117 8.17 6.28 -6.67
N SER A 118 8.58 5.45 -7.63
CA SER A 118 8.76 5.83 -9.04
C SER A 118 7.44 6.03 -9.78
N SER A 119 6.31 5.63 -9.17
CA SER A 119 4.96 5.95 -9.63
C SER A 119 4.49 7.23 -8.94
N LEU A 120 4.31 8.28 -9.71
CA LEU A 120 3.79 9.55 -9.20
C LEU A 120 2.31 9.46 -8.76
N LEU A 121 1.58 8.41 -9.16
CA LEU A 121 0.25 8.10 -8.59
C LEU A 121 0.33 7.80 -7.09
N LEU A 122 1.32 7.00 -6.69
CA LEU A 122 1.64 6.78 -5.26
C LEU A 122 2.14 8.08 -4.59
N ASN A 123 2.74 9.00 -5.35
CA ASN A 123 3.11 10.33 -4.84
C ASN A 123 1.92 11.29 -4.73
N ARG A 124 0.89 11.23 -5.59
CA ARG A 124 -0.35 12.01 -5.49
C ARG A 124 -1.28 11.48 -4.41
N LEU A 125 -1.39 10.14 -4.28
CA LEU A 125 -1.92 9.47 -3.08
C LEU A 125 -1.11 9.82 -1.82
N ALA A 126 0.08 10.41 -1.92
CA ALA A 126 0.86 10.89 -0.78
C ALA A 126 0.90 12.41 -0.62
N ARG A 127 0.32 13.19 -1.55
CA ARG A 127 0.50 14.66 -1.65
C ARG A 127 -0.72 15.50 -1.29
N LYS A 128 -1.91 14.92 -1.09
CA LYS A 128 -3.08 15.68 -0.62
C LYS A 128 -3.00 15.86 0.91
N ASP A 129 -2.25 16.87 1.34
CA ASP A 129 -2.22 17.52 2.68
C ASP A 129 -2.17 16.69 3.96
N ARG A 130 -2.01 15.37 3.89
CA ARG A 130 -1.51 14.56 4.98
C ARG A 130 -0.18 14.01 4.52
N PRO A 131 0.93 14.32 5.22
CA PRO A 131 2.16 13.61 4.94
C PRO A 131 1.77 12.14 5.04
N LEU A 132 2.15 11.33 4.04
CA LEU A 132 2.09 9.88 4.19
C LEU A 132 3.11 9.55 5.31
N TYR A 133 2.65 9.75 6.54
CA TYR A 133 3.34 9.48 7.78
C TYR A 133 3.35 7.97 7.86
N TYR A 134 4.32 7.35 7.19
CA TYR A 134 4.65 5.92 7.25
C TYR A 134 5.04 5.45 8.67
N GLY A 135 4.72 6.22 9.72
CA GLY A 135 4.86 5.83 11.11
C GLY A 135 3.50 5.54 11.75
N THR A 136 2.41 6.08 11.22
CA THR A 136 1.06 5.69 11.61
C THR A 136 0.55 4.70 10.58
N ILE A 137 0.39 3.46 10.98
CA ILE A 137 -0.34 2.47 10.19
C ILE A 137 -1.80 2.94 10.24
N PRO A 138 -2.40 3.46 9.13
CA PRO A 138 -3.78 3.94 9.16
C PRO A 138 -4.72 2.80 9.58
N CYS A 139 -5.82 3.12 10.25
CA CYS A 139 -6.80 2.11 10.67
C CYS A 139 -6.19 1.00 11.54
N THR A 140 -5.26 1.35 12.43
CA THR A 140 -4.61 0.38 13.32
C THR A 140 -4.29 1.01 14.67
N ASP A 141 -4.78 0.41 15.75
CA ASP A 141 -4.37 0.77 17.11
C ASP A 141 -3.06 0.05 17.50
N VAL A 142 -1.99 0.84 17.66
CA VAL A 142 -0.67 0.34 18.11
C VAL A 142 -0.42 0.57 19.60
N SER A 143 -1.39 1.13 20.34
CA SER A 143 -1.24 1.58 21.73
C SER A 143 -0.77 0.46 22.66
N ALA A 144 -1.34 -0.74 22.53
CA ALA A 144 -0.98 -1.90 23.35
C ALA A 144 0.48 -2.34 23.10
N THR A 145 0.90 -2.38 21.84
CA THR A 145 2.27 -2.75 21.45
C THR A 145 3.27 -1.70 21.94
N GLU A 146 2.97 -0.42 21.72
CA GLU A 146 3.79 0.69 22.23
C GLU A 146 3.91 0.64 23.75
N HIS A 147 2.80 0.47 24.46
CA HIS A 147 2.79 0.41 25.91
C HIS A 147 3.67 -0.74 26.42
N TYR A 148 3.51 -1.94 25.86
CA TYR A 148 4.29 -3.12 26.24
C TYR A 148 5.79 -2.93 25.97
N LEU A 149 6.17 -2.49 24.78
CA LEU A 149 7.58 -2.33 24.39
C LEU A 149 8.28 -1.19 25.14
N ASN A 150 7.54 -0.22 25.68
CA ASN A 150 8.08 0.87 26.49
C ASN A 150 8.15 0.57 28.00
N MET A 151 7.72 -0.62 28.46
CA MET A 151 7.88 -0.98 29.86
C MET A 151 9.38 -1.18 30.20
N PRO A 152 9.91 -0.64 31.32
CA PRO A 152 11.33 -0.73 31.65
C PRO A 152 11.86 -2.18 31.77
N ASN A 153 11.05 -3.08 32.31
CA ASN A 153 11.38 -4.50 32.41
C ASN A 153 11.45 -5.17 31.03
N VAL A 154 10.55 -4.83 30.11
CA VAL A 154 10.55 -5.33 28.73
C VAL A 154 11.78 -4.80 27.98
N GLN A 155 12.07 -3.50 28.04
CA GLN A 155 13.25 -2.90 27.43
C GLN A 155 14.56 -3.54 27.93
N LYS A 156 14.67 -3.76 29.25
CA LYS A 156 15.80 -4.48 29.84
C LYS A 156 15.91 -5.91 29.34
N SER A 157 14.79 -6.61 29.18
CA SER A 157 14.77 -8.01 28.70
C SER A 157 15.23 -8.17 27.25
N ILE A 158 14.89 -7.20 26.38
CA ILE A 158 15.32 -7.16 24.98
C ILE A 158 16.67 -6.47 24.78
N LYS A 159 17.33 -6.06 25.87
CA LYS A 159 18.63 -5.36 25.86
C LYS A 159 18.59 -4.07 25.06
N TYR A 160 17.48 -3.33 25.14
CA TYR A 160 17.38 -2.00 24.55
C TYR A 160 18.34 -1.05 25.30
N PRO A 161 19.23 -0.32 24.61
CA PRO A 161 20.14 0.62 25.26
C PRO A 161 19.33 1.77 25.86
N VAL A 162 19.39 1.90 27.18
CA VAL A 162 18.75 2.96 27.97
C VAL A 162 19.68 4.14 28.10
#